data_AF-U4KNN7-F1
#
_entry.id   AF-U4KNN7-F1
#
_cell.length_a   1.000
_cell.length_b   1.000
_cell.length_c   1.000
_cell.angle_alpha   90.00
_cell.angle_beta   90.00
_cell.angle_gamma   90.00
#
_symmetry.space_group_name_H-M   'P 1'
#
loop_
_entity.id
_entity.type
_entity.pdbx_description
1 polymer ?
#
loop_
_entity_poly.entity_id
_entity_poly.type
_entity_poly.pdbx_seq_one_letter_code
_entity_poly.pdbx_strand_id
1 'polypeptide(L)'
;MPRVKNGKVTRARRKKILKLAKGYFGSKRTLFRTANEQVMRSLNYAYRDRKQKKRNFRKLWISRINAAAKLNNYKYSLLISGLAKAGLEINRKMLADLAVTDMDAFKALIEVAKKGNAGEMKAAAKVETKKAPAKKVEKEVTREEVQADLEALTVAQLKEIASQLELTGVSALKKADLIEAILDAQAK
;
A
#
# COMPACT_ATOMS: atom_id res chain seq x y z
N MET A 1 -17.97 59.06 -14.04
CA MET A 1 -17.95 57.63 -13.65
C MET A 1 -19.05 57.36 -12.62
N PRO A 2 -19.84 56.28 -12.76
CA PRO A 2 -20.89 55.96 -11.79
C PRO A 2 -20.32 55.42 -10.47
N ARG A 3 -20.89 55.84 -9.33
CA ARG A 3 -20.50 55.40 -7.98
C ARG A 3 -21.12 54.03 -7.64
N VAL A 4 -20.29 53.01 -7.46
CA VAL A 4 -20.73 51.65 -7.06
C VAL A 4 -20.71 51.49 -5.53
N LYS A 5 -21.77 50.90 -4.95
CA LYS A 5 -21.88 50.62 -3.50
C LYS A 5 -21.42 49.19 -3.17
N ASN A 6 -20.54 49.02 -2.17
CA ASN A 6 -19.86 47.73 -1.88
C ASN A 6 -20.52 46.86 -0.77
N GLY A 7 -21.76 47.15 -0.39
CA GLY A 7 -22.43 46.54 0.77
C GLY A 7 -22.63 45.02 0.64
N LYS A 8 -23.12 44.55 -0.52
CA LYS A 8 -23.40 43.12 -0.75
C LYS A 8 -22.11 42.28 -0.69
N VAL A 9 -21.04 42.73 -1.36
CA VAL A 9 -19.73 42.06 -1.41
C VAL A 9 -19.11 41.98 -0.02
N THR A 10 -19.15 43.08 0.74
CA THR A 10 -18.63 43.13 2.11
C THR A 10 -19.37 42.15 3.03
N ARG A 11 -20.71 42.10 2.97
CA ARG A 11 -21.52 41.16 3.77
C ARG A 11 -21.20 39.70 3.41
N ALA A 12 -21.02 39.38 2.13
CA ALA A 12 -20.65 38.04 1.67
C ALA A 12 -19.28 37.59 2.23
N ARG A 13 -18.26 38.46 2.16
CA ARG A 13 -16.93 38.18 2.75
C ARG A 13 -17.01 37.91 4.25
N ARG A 14 -17.77 38.72 5.00
CA ARG A 14 -17.94 38.53 6.46
C ARG A 14 -18.61 37.21 6.79
N LYS A 15 -19.70 36.87 6.08
CA LYS A 15 -20.41 35.59 6.25
C LYS A 15 -19.50 34.39 6.00
N LYS A 16 -18.61 34.45 4.98
CA LYS A 16 -17.65 33.38 4.68
C LYS A 16 -16.70 33.12 5.86
N ILE A 17 -16.11 34.17 6.43
CA ILE A 17 -15.16 34.06 7.55
C ILE A 17 -15.88 33.58 8.82
N LEU A 18 -17.04 34.16 9.14
CA LEU A 18 -17.82 33.72 10.31
C LEU A 18 -18.30 32.27 10.20
N LYS A 19 -18.58 31.79 8.97
CA LYS A 19 -18.88 30.37 8.73
C LYS A 19 -17.69 29.46 9.06
N LEU A 20 -16.46 29.88 8.74
CA LEU A 20 -15.23 29.15 9.08
C LEU A 20 -14.88 29.24 10.56
N ALA A 21 -15.28 30.32 11.24
CA ALA A 21 -15.02 30.55 12.66
C ALA A 21 -16.05 29.90 13.60
N LYS A 22 -17.04 29.18 13.06
CA LYS A 22 -18.02 28.46 13.88
C LYS A 22 -17.30 27.45 14.78
N GLY A 23 -17.66 27.45 16.07
CA GLY A 23 -17.03 26.61 17.09
C GLY A 23 -15.86 27.25 17.83
N TYR A 24 -15.38 28.44 17.42
CA TYR A 24 -14.39 29.18 18.21
C TYR A 24 -14.99 29.75 19.49
N PHE A 25 -14.15 29.91 20.51
CA PHE A 25 -14.57 30.40 21.83
C PHE A 25 -14.66 31.94 21.89
N GLY A 26 -15.65 32.44 22.62
CA GLY A 26 -15.82 33.87 22.92
C GLY A 26 -16.02 34.75 21.68
N SER A 27 -15.35 35.90 21.64
CA SER A 27 -15.47 36.90 20.57
C SER A 27 -14.97 36.42 19.20
N LYS A 28 -14.21 35.31 19.16
CA LYS A 28 -13.58 34.78 17.94
C LYS A 28 -14.57 34.08 17.01
N ARG A 29 -15.81 33.83 17.45
CA ARG A 29 -16.91 33.32 16.58
C ARG A 29 -17.91 34.39 16.15
N THR A 30 -17.98 35.52 16.85
CA THR A 30 -19.01 36.56 16.67
C THR A 30 -18.51 37.80 15.94
N LEU A 31 -17.36 38.35 16.35
CA LEU A 31 -16.82 39.58 15.80
C LEU A 31 -15.94 39.29 14.57
N PHE A 32 -16.21 39.96 13.44
CA PHE A 32 -15.50 39.67 12.18
C PHE A 32 -13.98 39.86 12.28
N ARG A 33 -13.50 40.92 12.95
CA ARG A 33 -12.06 41.24 13.03
C ARG A 33 -11.29 40.15 13.75
N THR A 34 -11.70 39.82 14.97
CA THR A 34 -11.09 38.76 15.80
C THR A 34 -11.27 37.37 15.18
N ALA A 35 -12.43 37.10 14.57
CA ALA A 35 -12.66 35.86 13.84
C ALA A 35 -11.71 35.71 12.65
N ASN A 36 -11.50 36.78 11.87
CA ASN A 36 -10.61 36.76 10.72
C ASN A 36 -9.15 36.48 11.13
N GLU A 37 -8.65 37.16 12.18
CA GLU A 37 -7.32 36.91 12.74
C GLU A 37 -7.16 35.46 13.20
N GLN A 38 -8.15 34.93 13.92
CA GLN A 38 -8.12 33.54 14.39
C GLN A 38 -8.17 32.55 13.23
N VAL A 39 -9.04 32.75 12.23
CA VAL A 39 -9.13 31.87 11.05
C VAL A 39 -7.81 31.84 10.30
N MET A 40 -7.17 32.98 10.07
CA MET A 40 -5.87 33.04 9.40
C MET A 40 -4.80 32.23 10.15
N ARG A 41 -4.74 32.38 11.48
CA ARG A 41 -3.81 31.62 12.32
C ARG A 41 -4.12 30.12 12.34
N SER A 42 -5.39 29.75 12.43
CA SER A 42 -5.82 28.35 12.38
C SER A 42 -5.48 27.69 11.04
N LEU A 43 -5.62 28.39 9.91
CA LEU A 43 -5.25 27.88 8.59
C LEU A 43 -3.73 27.66 8.47
N ASN A 44 -2.93 28.57 9.01
CA ASN A 44 -1.48 28.42 9.06
C ASN A 44 -1.07 27.20 9.89
N TYR A 45 -1.69 27.00 11.06
CA TYR A 45 -1.46 25.81 11.89
C TYR A 45 -1.92 24.54 11.18
N ALA A 46 -3.08 24.53 10.54
CA ALA A 46 -3.56 23.38 9.79
C ALA A 46 -2.57 22.97 8.68
N TYR A 47 -1.99 23.93 7.96
CA TYR A 47 -0.98 23.65 6.95
C TYR A 47 0.30 23.03 7.54
N ARG A 48 0.84 23.64 8.61
CA ARG A 48 2.00 23.12 9.34
C ARG A 48 1.73 21.71 9.86
N ASP A 49 0.59 21.51 10.50
CA ASP A 49 0.25 20.29 11.23
C ASP A 49 -0.06 19.13 10.29
N ARG A 50 -0.56 19.37 9.06
CA ARG A 50 -0.63 18.32 8.02
C ARG A 50 0.75 17.74 7.69
N LYS A 51 1.81 18.55 7.70
CA LYS A 51 3.19 18.06 7.52
C LYS A 51 3.71 17.35 8.77
N GLN A 52 3.42 17.88 9.96
CA GLN A 52 3.85 17.29 11.23
C GLN A 52 3.14 15.97 11.55
N LYS A 53 1.88 15.79 11.14
CA LYS A 53 1.08 14.57 11.35
C LYS A 53 1.86 13.33 10.90
N LYS A 54 2.52 13.39 9.75
CA LYS A 54 3.35 12.28 9.22
C LYS A 54 4.49 11.90 10.18
N ARG A 55 5.14 12.89 10.80
CA ARG A 55 6.22 12.69 11.79
C ARG A 55 5.67 12.15 13.12
N ASN A 56 4.53 12.67 13.57
CA ASN A 56 3.88 12.24 14.81
C ASN A 56 3.44 10.77 14.73
N PHE A 57 2.83 10.34 13.63
CA PHE A 57 2.50 8.93 13.42
C PHE A 57 3.73 8.04 13.35
N ARG A 58 4.79 8.48 12.65
CA ARG A 58 6.05 7.73 12.62
C ARG A 58 6.65 7.58 14.02
N LYS A 59 6.62 8.64 14.85
CA LYS A 59 7.07 8.58 16.25
C LYS A 59 6.25 7.55 17.04
N LEU A 60 4.93 7.57 16.90
CA LEU A 60 4.04 6.61 17.55
C LEU A 60 4.34 5.16 17.13
N TRP A 61 4.50 4.90 15.83
CA TRP A 61 4.84 3.56 15.32
C TRP A 61 6.17 3.07 15.88
N ILE A 62 7.20 3.93 15.91
CA ILE A 62 8.50 3.58 16.50
C ILE A 62 8.35 3.25 17.98
N SER A 63 7.59 4.03 18.75
CA SER A 63 7.34 3.75 20.17
C SER A 63 6.66 2.39 20.38
N ARG A 64 5.65 2.05 19.55
CA ARG A 64 4.97 0.74 19.60
C ARG A 64 5.90 -0.42 19.28
N ILE A 65 6.64 -0.32 18.16
CA ILE A 65 7.60 -1.37 17.75
C ILE A 65 8.70 -1.52 18.80
N ASN A 66 9.19 -0.43 19.38
CA ASN A 66 10.23 -0.48 20.39
C ASN A 66 9.74 -1.18 21.67
N ALA A 67 8.49 -0.94 22.08
CA ALA A 67 7.90 -1.66 23.21
C ALA A 67 7.80 -3.17 22.93
N ALA A 68 7.26 -3.57 21.77
CA ALA A 68 7.15 -4.98 21.39
C ALA A 68 8.52 -5.66 21.19
N ALA A 69 9.51 -4.95 20.65
CA ALA A 69 10.87 -5.46 20.53
C ALA A 69 11.50 -5.70 21.90
N LYS A 70 11.29 -4.79 22.86
CA LYS A 70 11.77 -4.94 24.24
C LYS A 70 11.16 -6.15 24.94
N LEU A 71 9.86 -6.42 24.74
CA LEU A 71 9.21 -7.62 25.29
C LEU A 71 9.88 -8.92 24.80
N ASN A 72 10.40 -8.90 23.58
CA ASN A 72 11.14 -10.01 22.97
C ASN A 72 12.68 -9.90 23.17
N ASN A 73 13.13 -9.12 24.15
CA ASN A 73 14.54 -8.87 24.47
C ASN A 73 15.40 -8.42 23.27
N TYR A 74 14.81 -7.64 22.36
CA TYR A 74 15.48 -7.15 21.15
C TYR A 74 15.42 -5.62 21.04
N LYS A 75 16.38 -5.04 20.30
CA LYS A 75 16.50 -3.59 20.12
C LYS A 75 15.91 -3.16 18.78
N TYR A 76 15.15 -2.07 18.78
CA TYR A 76 14.55 -1.51 17.56
C TYR A 76 15.57 -1.21 16.45
N SER A 77 16.75 -0.65 16.78
CA SER A 77 17.79 -0.34 15.78
C SER A 77 18.29 -1.58 15.06
N LEU A 78 18.51 -2.68 15.82
CA LEU A 78 18.94 -3.96 15.27
C LEU A 78 17.84 -4.62 14.43
N LEU A 79 16.58 -4.51 14.85
CA LEU A 79 15.42 -5.01 14.08
C LEU A 79 15.34 -4.37 12.69
N ILE A 80 15.39 -3.04 12.62
CA ILE A 80 15.31 -2.34 11.34
C ILE A 80 16.54 -2.65 10.46
N SER A 81 17.74 -2.70 11.05
CA SER A 81 18.96 -3.07 10.33
C SER A 81 18.89 -4.49 9.76
N GLY A 82 18.44 -5.45 10.58
CA GLY A 82 18.32 -6.85 10.20
C GLY A 82 17.28 -7.07 9.10
N LEU A 83 16.11 -6.44 9.21
CA LEU A 83 15.08 -6.50 8.17
C LEU A 83 15.56 -5.91 6.83
N ALA A 84 16.30 -4.79 6.88
CA ALA A 84 16.87 -4.19 5.67
C ALA A 84 17.94 -5.09 5.02
N LYS A 85 18.82 -5.72 5.81
CA LYS A 85 19.83 -6.66 5.30
C LYS A 85 19.23 -7.93 4.71
N ALA A 86 18.13 -8.41 5.30
CA ALA A 86 17.35 -9.53 4.80
C ALA A 86 16.54 -9.21 3.52
N GLY A 87 16.55 -7.95 3.05
CA GLY A 87 15.82 -7.53 1.85
C GLY A 87 14.32 -7.31 2.06
N LEU A 88 13.85 -7.22 3.30
CA LEU A 88 12.44 -7.01 3.63
C LEU A 88 12.09 -5.52 3.72
N GLU A 89 11.44 -5.00 2.69
CA GLU A 89 10.96 -3.61 2.63
C GLU A 89 9.61 -3.40 3.34
N ILE A 90 9.59 -3.57 4.67
CA ILE A 90 8.35 -3.43 5.45
C ILE A 90 8.20 -2.02 6.02
N ASN A 91 7.03 -1.43 5.80
CA ASN A 91 6.66 -0.14 6.37
C ASN A 91 6.45 -0.22 7.90
N ARG A 92 6.88 0.82 8.61
CA ARG A 92 6.72 0.93 10.07
C ARG A 92 5.26 0.98 10.54
N LYS A 93 4.35 1.44 9.67
CA LYS A 93 2.91 1.38 9.94
C LYS A 93 2.48 -0.08 10.12
N MET A 94 2.85 -0.96 9.19
CA MET A 94 2.50 -2.39 9.21
C MET A 94 3.19 -3.10 10.37
N LEU A 95 4.49 -2.86 10.59
CA LEU A 95 5.22 -3.43 11.73
C LEU A 95 4.60 -3.06 13.08
N ALA A 96 4.14 -1.81 13.23
CA ALA A 96 3.50 -1.36 14.46
C ALA A 96 2.07 -1.91 14.63
N ASP A 97 1.41 -2.29 13.54
CA ASP A 97 0.09 -2.91 13.56
C ASP A 97 0.22 -4.38 13.95
N LEU A 98 1.11 -5.12 13.27
CA LEU A 98 1.46 -6.50 13.61
C LEU A 98 1.88 -6.65 15.07
N ALA A 99 2.74 -5.75 15.56
CA ALA A 99 3.16 -5.75 16.96
C ALA A 99 2.00 -5.63 17.98
N VAL A 100 0.83 -5.16 17.56
CA VAL A 100 -0.37 -5.04 18.40
C VAL A 100 -1.36 -6.18 18.15
N THR A 101 -1.57 -6.56 16.88
CA THR A 101 -2.59 -7.57 16.51
C THR A 101 -2.09 -8.99 16.69
N ASP A 102 -0.84 -9.27 16.33
CA ASP A 102 -0.26 -10.61 16.33
C ASP A 102 1.22 -10.55 16.75
N MET A 103 1.46 -10.88 18.02
CA MET A 103 2.79 -10.90 18.59
C MET A 103 3.65 -12.05 18.07
N ASP A 104 3.06 -13.17 17.66
CA ASP A 104 3.81 -14.35 17.23
C ASP A 104 4.36 -14.16 15.81
N ALA A 105 3.56 -13.57 14.91
CA ALA A 105 4.07 -13.10 13.62
C ALA A 105 5.19 -12.06 13.78
N PHE A 106 5.08 -11.16 14.77
CA PHE A 106 6.14 -10.19 15.07
C PHE A 106 7.43 -10.84 15.58
N LYS A 107 7.34 -11.91 16.38
CA LYS A 107 8.52 -12.70 16.81
C LYS A 107 9.22 -13.35 15.64
N ALA A 108 8.48 -13.95 14.70
CA ALA A 108 9.07 -14.53 13.49
C ALA A 108 9.87 -13.49 12.68
N LEU A 109 9.37 -12.25 12.57
CA LEU A 109 10.10 -11.15 11.94
C LEU A 109 11.38 -10.77 12.70
N ILE A 110 11.37 -10.84 14.03
CA ILE A 110 12.59 -10.62 14.83
C ILE A 110 13.62 -11.71 14.56
N GLU A 111 13.21 -12.96 14.43
CA GLU A 111 14.11 -14.07 14.09
C GLU A 111 14.75 -13.89 12.71
N VAL A 112 13.96 -13.51 11.71
CA VAL A 112 14.47 -13.16 10.38
C VAL A 112 15.46 -12.00 10.47
N ALA A 113 15.16 -10.98 11.28
CA ALA A 113 16.07 -9.86 11.49
C ALA A 113 17.38 -10.27 12.20
N LYS A 114 17.34 -11.25 13.12
CA LYS A 114 18.55 -11.82 13.73
C LYS A 114 19.42 -12.51 12.67
N LYS A 115 18.83 -13.36 11.83
CA LYS A 115 19.53 -14.03 10.71
C LYS A 115 20.13 -13.03 9.71
N GLY A 116 19.38 -12.00 9.35
CA GLY A 116 19.86 -10.92 8.47
C GLY A 116 21.02 -10.12 9.07
N ASN A 117 21.08 -9.96 10.40
CA ASN A 117 22.23 -9.35 11.07
C ASN A 117 23.43 -10.29 11.18
N ALA A 118 23.22 -11.59 11.32
CA ALA A 118 24.26 -12.62 11.30
C ALA A 118 24.87 -12.82 9.91
N GLY A 119 24.23 -12.33 8.85
CA GLY A 119 24.73 -12.38 7.48
C GLY A 119 24.28 -13.61 6.69
N GLU A 120 23.39 -14.42 7.25
CA GLU A 120 22.84 -15.65 6.65
C GLU A 120 21.84 -15.37 5.51
N MET A 121 21.31 -14.14 5.45
CA MET A 121 20.38 -13.69 4.42
C MET A 121 20.91 -12.39 3.81
N LYS A 122 21.32 -12.43 2.53
CA LYS A 122 21.71 -11.23 1.77
C LYS A 122 20.56 -10.78 0.88
N ALA A 123 20.27 -9.48 0.90
CA ALA A 123 19.33 -8.84 -0.01
C ALA A 123 19.69 -9.17 -1.47
N ALA A 124 18.76 -9.82 -2.16
CA ALA A 124 18.78 -9.90 -3.62
C ALA A 124 18.74 -8.48 -4.21
N ALA A 125 19.44 -8.30 -5.34
CA ALA A 125 19.74 -7.04 -5.97
C ALA A 125 18.53 -6.12 -6.19
N LYS A 126 18.77 -4.81 -6.08
CA LYS A 126 17.87 -3.70 -6.46
C LYS A 126 17.10 -3.99 -7.76
N VAL A 127 15.78 -4.07 -7.67
CA VAL A 127 14.90 -3.87 -8.82
C VAL A 127 14.75 -2.36 -9.03
N GLU A 128 15.36 -1.85 -10.10
CA GLU A 128 15.13 -0.51 -10.61
C GLU A 128 13.69 -0.38 -11.12
N THR A 129 12.79 0.20 -10.34
CA THR A 129 11.50 0.64 -10.87
C THR A 129 11.72 1.93 -11.68
N LYS A 130 11.92 1.77 -13.00
CA LYS A 130 11.66 2.84 -13.96
C LYS A 130 10.16 3.20 -13.88
N LYS A 131 9.90 4.50 -13.79
CA LYS A 131 8.58 5.11 -13.62
C LYS A 131 7.79 5.10 -14.93
N ALA A 132 6.58 4.52 -14.91
CA ALA A 132 5.34 4.80 -15.68
C ALA A 132 4.74 3.54 -16.37
N PRO A 133 3.42 3.47 -16.66
CA PRO A 133 2.23 4.15 -16.13
C PRO A 133 1.13 3.16 -15.65
N ALA A 134 0.01 3.70 -15.16
CA ALA A 134 -1.13 2.98 -14.60
C ALA A 134 -1.99 2.23 -15.64
N LYS A 135 -2.32 0.94 -15.39
CA LYS A 135 -3.67 0.32 -15.53
C LYS A 135 -3.69 -1.20 -15.23
N LYS A 136 -4.84 -1.66 -14.70
CA LYS A 136 -5.36 -3.04 -14.48
C LYS A 136 -4.80 -3.75 -13.23
N VAL A 137 -5.56 -3.87 -12.13
CA VAL A 137 -6.75 -4.72 -11.86
C VAL A 137 -6.42 -6.20 -12.09
N GLU A 138 -6.56 -6.95 -10.99
CA GLU A 138 -6.50 -8.40 -10.80
C GLU A 138 -6.55 -9.24 -12.08
N LYS A 139 -5.50 -10.03 -12.35
CA LYS A 139 -5.54 -11.13 -13.31
C LYS A 139 -5.97 -12.39 -12.57
N GLU A 140 -7.26 -12.70 -12.63
CA GLU A 140 -7.68 -14.08 -12.82
C GLU A 140 -7.10 -14.53 -14.18
N VAL A 141 -6.46 -15.69 -14.22
CA VAL A 141 -5.92 -16.26 -15.46
C VAL A 141 -7.13 -16.67 -16.31
N THR A 142 -7.46 -15.88 -17.33
CA THR A 142 -8.56 -16.18 -18.24
C THR A 142 -8.15 -17.33 -19.16
N ARG A 143 -9.05 -18.28 -19.39
CA ARG A 143 -8.87 -19.46 -20.28
C ARG A 143 -8.29 -19.11 -21.66
N GLU A 144 -8.54 -17.90 -22.14
CA GLU A 144 -8.04 -17.36 -23.40
C GLU A 144 -6.52 -17.21 -23.45
N GLU A 145 -5.85 -16.91 -22.32
CA GLU A 145 -4.38 -16.80 -22.29
C GLU A 145 -3.71 -18.19 -22.35
N VAL A 146 -4.29 -19.19 -21.68
CA VAL A 146 -3.77 -20.58 -21.67
C VAL A 146 -3.94 -21.25 -23.04
N GLN A 147 -5.02 -20.93 -23.76
CA GLN A 147 -5.27 -21.45 -25.10
C GLN A 147 -4.26 -20.95 -26.13
N ALA A 148 -3.89 -19.65 -26.05
CA ALA A 148 -2.90 -19.06 -26.96
C ALA A 148 -1.50 -19.70 -26.81
N ASP A 149 -1.12 -20.08 -25.59
CA ASP A 149 0.15 -20.75 -25.32
C ASP A 149 0.15 -22.19 -25.89
N LEU A 150 -0.96 -22.93 -25.80
CA LEU A 150 -1.08 -24.30 -26.30
C LEU A 150 -1.11 -24.39 -27.83
N GLU A 151 -1.64 -23.38 -28.52
CA GLU A 151 -1.67 -23.34 -29.99
C GLU A 151 -0.26 -23.22 -30.60
N ALA A 152 0.67 -22.58 -29.88
CA ALA A 152 2.06 -22.41 -30.30
C ALA A 152 2.89 -23.70 -30.22
N LEU A 153 2.43 -24.73 -29.49
CA LEU A 153 3.15 -25.99 -29.34
C LEU A 153 2.95 -26.94 -30.53
N THR A 154 3.95 -27.79 -30.74
CA THR A 154 3.88 -28.84 -31.76
C THR A 154 3.02 -30.02 -31.29
N VAL A 155 2.45 -30.79 -32.23
CA VAL A 155 1.58 -31.95 -31.89
C VAL A 155 2.31 -32.99 -31.02
N ALA A 156 3.62 -33.15 -31.20
CA ALA A 156 4.44 -34.05 -30.38
C ALA A 156 4.49 -33.60 -28.92
N GLN A 157 4.76 -32.31 -28.69
CA GLN A 157 4.80 -31.73 -27.35
C GLN A 157 3.42 -31.75 -26.67
N LEU A 158 2.35 -31.54 -27.43
CA LEU A 158 0.98 -31.66 -26.91
C LEU A 158 0.64 -33.10 -26.48
N LYS A 159 1.12 -34.12 -27.20
CA LYS A 159 0.95 -35.53 -26.82
C LYS A 159 1.75 -35.91 -25.56
N GLU A 160 2.94 -35.34 -25.39
CA GLU A 160 3.74 -35.53 -24.17
C GLU A 160 3.03 -34.94 -22.94
N ILE A 161 2.50 -33.72 -23.04
CA ILE A 161 1.74 -33.07 -21.97
C ILE A 161 0.47 -33.86 -21.63
N ALA A 162 -0.26 -34.34 -22.65
CA ALA A 162 -1.45 -35.17 -22.43
C ALA A 162 -1.12 -36.51 -21.76
N SER A 163 0.04 -37.11 -22.05
CA SER A 163 0.50 -38.33 -21.38
C SER A 163 0.86 -38.11 -19.91
N GLN A 164 1.41 -36.94 -19.57
CA GLN A 164 1.71 -36.55 -18.19
C GLN A 164 0.44 -36.29 -17.36
N LEU A 165 -0.65 -35.89 -18.03
CA LEU A 165 -1.97 -35.68 -17.43
C LEU A 165 -2.84 -36.96 -17.43
N GLU A 166 -2.26 -38.12 -17.72
CA GLU A 166 -2.92 -39.44 -17.72
C GLU A 166 -4.16 -39.55 -18.63
N LEU A 167 -4.22 -38.76 -19.72
CA LEU A 167 -5.31 -38.84 -20.68
C LEU A 167 -5.15 -40.11 -21.56
N THR A 168 -6.18 -40.94 -21.64
CA THR A 168 -6.18 -42.17 -22.46
C THR A 168 -6.78 -41.91 -23.86
N GLY A 169 -6.23 -42.54 -24.91
CA GLY A 169 -6.77 -42.44 -26.28
C GLY A 169 -6.21 -41.30 -27.18
N VAL A 170 -5.12 -40.66 -26.75
CA VAL A 170 -4.55 -39.42 -27.33
C VAL A 170 -3.84 -39.62 -28.69
N SER A 171 -3.56 -40.86 -29.09
CA SER A 171 -2.71 -41.17 -30.24
C SER A 171 -3.32 -40.77 -31.59
N ALA A 172 -4.66 -40.81 -31.72
CA ALA A 172 -5.40 -40.55 -32.96
C ALA A 172 -6.04 -39.15 -33.05
N LEU A 173 -5.94 -38.34 -32.00
CA LEU A 173 -6.57 -37.01 -31.95
C LEU A 173 -5.84 -35.98 -32.80
N LYS A 174 -6.62 -35.08 -33.42
CA LYS A 174 -6.08 -33.93 -34.16
C LYS A 174 -5.61 -32.86 -33.19
N LYS A 175 -4.79 -31.93 -33.67
CA LYS A 175 -4.18 -30.88 -32.84
C LYS A 175 -5.22 -30.06 -32.04
N ALA A 176 -6.36 -29.73 -32.65
CA ALA A 176 -7.43 -28.99 -31.98
C ALA A 176 -8.05 -29.78 -30.82
N ASP A 177 -8.43 -31.03 -31.07
CA ASP A 177 -9.04 -31.92 -30.07
C ASP A 177 -8.09 -32.21 -28.88
N LEU A 178 -6.77 -32.22 -29.13
CA LEU A 178 -5.74 -32.36 -28.09
C LEU A 178 -5.66 -31.13 -27.17
N ILE A 179 -5.77 -29.93 -27.74
CA ILE A 179 -5.71 -28.67 -26.99
C ILE A 179 -6.95 -28.55 -26.09
N GLU A 180 -8.13 -28.89 -26.61
CA GLU A 180 -9.39 -28.85 -25.86
C GLU A 180 -9.39 -29.84 -24.69
N ALA A 181 -8.92 -31.08 -24.91
CA ALA A 181 -8.80 -32.08 -23.86
C ALA A 181 -7.81 -31.69 -22.75
N ILE A 182 -6.71 -31.00 -23.09
CA ILE A 182 -5.74 -30.49 -22.11
C ILE A 182 -6.33 -29.32 -21.32
N LEU A 183 -7.04 -28.40 -21.98
CA LEU A 183 -7.71 -27.27 -21.33
C LEU A 183 -8.79 -27.73 -20.35
N ASP A 184 -9.58 -28.74 -20.71
CA ASP A 184 -10.61 -29.31 -19.85
C ASP A 184 -10.03 -30.08 -18.65
N ALA A 185 -8.88 -30.73 -18.82
CA ALA A 185 -8.16 -31.39 -17.74
C ALA A 185 -7.56 -30.38 -16.74
N GLN A 186 -7.06 -29.24 -17.23
CA GLN A 186 -6.49 -28.18 -16.39
C GLN A 186 -7.54 -27.32 -15.67
N ALA A 187 -8.79 -27.36 -16.12
CA ALA A 187 -9.89 -26.61 -15.52
C ALA A 187 -10.69 -27.39 -14.46
N LYS A 188 -10.45 -28.70 -14.32
CA LYS A 188 -10.97 -29.53 -13.21
C LYS A 188 -10.00 -29.54 -12.04
#